data_AF-I0IH19-F1
#
_entry.id   AF-I0IH19-F1
#
_cell.length_a   1.000
_cell.length_b   1.000
_cell.length_c   1.000
_cell.angle_alpha   90.00
_cell.angle_beta   90.00
_cell.angle_gamma   90.00
#
_symmetry.space_group_name_H-M   'P 1'
#
loop_
_entity.id
_entity.type
_entity.pdbx_description
1 polymer ?
#
loop_
_entity_poly.entity_id
_entity_poly.type
_entity_poly.pdbx_seq_one_letter_code
_entity_poly.pdbx_strand_id
1 'polypeptide(L)'
;MVDHASEQDNPLQGYFDWQVNTIMLARDVREPLRGGDEAAHRRRRGEVEEAVRRFTLSVVPEAYRNDPTLQWPPSVMIEITRATLYEAARLAGMLAEPPA
;
A
#
# COMPACT_ATOMS: atom_id res chain seq x y z
N MET A 1 -19.80 -23.18 -17.45
CA MET A 1 -19.86 -21.75 -17.10
C MET A 1 -18.58 -21.45 -16.34
N VAL A 2 -17.74 -20.57 -16.86
CA VAL A 2 -16.59 -20.07 -16.10
C VAL A 2 -17.16 -19.04 -15.13
N ASP A 3 -16.97 -19.30 -13.85
CA ASP A 3 -17.47 -18.47 -12.76
C ASP A 3 -16.66 -17.15 -12.78
N HIS A 4 -17.18 -16.11 -13.42
CA HIS A 4 -16.51 -14.80 -13.54
C HIS A 4 -16.54 -13.99 -12.24
N ALA A 5 -16.95 -14.58 -11.12
CA ALA A 5 -17.10 -13.91 -9.83
C ALA A 5 -15.82 -13.91 -8.95
N SER A 6 -14.71 -14.55 -9.35
CA SER A 6 -13.68 -14.95 -8.37
C SER A 6 -12.49 -14.01 -8.16
N GLU A 7 -12.39 -12.86 -8.83
CA GLU A 7 -11.24 -11.94 -8.63
C GLU A 7 -11.63 -10.48 -8.34
N GLN A 8 -12.86 -10.06 -8.64
CA GLN A 8 -13.29 -8.65 -8.48
C GLN A 8 -13.75 -8.28 -7.05
N ASP A 9 -14.08 -9.26 -6.20
CA ASP A 9 -14.66 -9.02 -4.86
C ASP A 9 -13.72 -9.40 -3.71
N ASN A 10 -12.40 -9.25 -3.88
CA ASN A 10 -11.50 -9.25 -2.72
C ASN A 10 -11.28 -7.81 -2.23
N PRO A 11 -12.05 -7.32 -1.24
CA PRO A 11 -11.90 -5.96 -0.71
C PRO A 11 -10.49 -5.68 -0.16
N LEU A 12 -9.75 -6.72 0.26
CA LEU A 12 -8.36 -6.58 0.70
C LEU A 12 -7.42 -6.30 -0.48
N GLN A 13 -7.70 -6.83 -1.67
CA GLN A 13 -6.93 -6.53 -2.88
C GLN A 13 -7.13 -5.07 -3.29
N GLY A 14 -8.39 -4.60 -3.33
CA GLY A 14 -8.68 -3.21 -3.64
C GLY A 14 -8.05 -2.24 -2.63
N TYR A 15 -8.03 -2.62 -1.34
CA TYR A 15 -7.39 -1.84 -0.31
C TYR A 15 -5.86 -1.83 -0.44
N PHE A 16 -5.23 -2.97 -0.73
CA PHE A 16 -3.80 -3.06 -1.03
C PHE A 16 -3.42 -2.20 -2.24
N ASP A 17 -4.20 -2.25 -3.32
CA ASP A 17 -3.97 -1.43 -4.51
C ASP A 17 -4.10 0.06 -4.22
N TRP A 18 -5.06 0.45 -3.38
CA TRP A 18 -5.16 1.83 -2.89
C TRP A 18 -3.88 2.27 -2.14
N GLN A 19 -3.34 1.43 -1.25
CA GLN A 19 -2.10 1.74 -0.53
C GLN A 19 -0.93 1.92 -1.50
N VAL A 20 -0.74 0.99 -2.43
CA VAL A 20 0.33 1.02 -3.43
C VAL A 20 0.24 2.29 -4.28
N ASN A 21 -0.96 2.61 -4.79
CA ASN A 21 -1.16 3.78 -5.65
C ASN A 21 -0.92 5.09 -4.87
N THR A 22 -1.35 5.16 -3.61
CA THR A 22 -1.13 6.33 -2.75
C THR A 22 0.36 6.59 -2.53
N ILE A 23 1.13 5.54 -2.25
CA ILE A 23 2.58 5.63 -2.06
C ILE A 23 3.32 5.95 -3.36
N MET A 24 2.89 5.37 -4.49
CA MET A 24 3.42 5.70 -5.81
C MET A 24 3.24 7.19 -6.11
N LEU A 25 2.04 7.74 -5.90
CA LEU A 25 1.75 9.16 -6.10
C LEU A 25 2.64 10.04 -5.21
N ALA A 26 2.80 9.68 -3.93
CA ALA A 26 3.68 10.42 -3.02
C ALA A 26 5.14 10.44 -3.49
N ARG A 27 5.66 9.30 -3.99
CA ARG A 27 7.00 9.25 -4.60
C ARG A 27 7.09 10.08 -5.87
N ASP A 28 6.06 10.08 -6.71
CA ASP A 28 6.04 10.85 -7.96
C ASP A 28 5.95 12.37 -7.72
N VAL A 29 5.33 12.81 -6.62
CA VAL A 29 5.34 14.22 -6.20
C VAL A 29 6.76 14.70 -5.90
N ARG A 30 7.58 13.86 -5.24
CA ARG A 30 8.95 14.21 -4.86
C ARG A 30 9.98 13.94 -5.96
N GLU A 31 9.85 12.80 -6.63
CA GLU A 31 10.79 12.28 -7.63
C GLU A 31 10.03 11.73 -8.85
N PRO A 32 9.47 12.62 -9.70
CA PRO A 32 8.63 12.20 -10.82
C PRO A 32 9.41 11.32 -11.80
N LEU A 33 8.79 10.22 -12.22
CA LEU A 33 9.29 9.42 -13.34
C LEU A 33 9.02 10.13 -14.66
N ARG A 34 9.92 9.93 -15.63
CA ARG A 34 9.70 10.43 -16.99
C ARG A 34 8.58 9.63 -17.64
N GLY A 35 7.64 10.35 -18.27
CA GLY A 35 6.60 9.73 -19.10
C GLY A 35 7.23 8.84 -20.17
N GLY A 36 6.77 7.59 -20.26
CA GLY A 36 7.25 6.58 -21.21
C GLY A 36 8.33 5.62 -20.69
N ASP A 37 8.90 5.85 -19.50
CA ASP A 37 9.81 4.89 -18.87
C ASP A 37 9.03 3.81 -18.09
N GLU A 38 8.38 2.92 -18.84
CA GLU A 38 7.60 1.83 -18.26
C GLU A 38 8.43 0.90 -17.38
N ALA A 39 9.72 0.75 -17.68
CA ALA A 39 10.62 -0.11 -16.91
C ALA A 39 10.87 0.48 -15.52
N ALA A 40 11.10 1.80 -15.42
CA ALA A 40 11.21 2.48 -14.15
C ALA A 40 9.88 2.45 -13.36
N HIS A 41 8.74 2.62 -14.03
CA HIS A 41 7.42 2.51 -13.40
C HIS A 41 7.19 1.11 -12.82
N ARG A 42 7.44 0.05 -13.59
CA ARG A 42 7.28 -1.35 -13.13
C ARG A 42 8.21 -1.66 -11.96
N ARG A 43 9.48 -1.25 -12.04
CA ARG A 43 10.45 -1.44 -10.96
C ARG A 43 9.99 -0.73 -9.68
N ARG A 44 9.64 0.55 -9.78
CA ARG A 44 9.18 1.34 -8.64
C ARG A 44 7.90 0.77 -8.03
N ARG A 45 6.96 0.35 -8.86
CA ARG A 45 5.73 -0.30 -8.39
C ARG A 45 6.05 -1.58 -7.61
N GLY A 46 6.94 -2.43 -8.11
CA GLY A 46 7.36 -3.64 -7.39
C GLY A 46 8.02 -3.34 -6.04
N GLU A 47 8.89 -2.31 -5.98
CA GLU A 47 9.47 -1.84 -4.71
C GLU A 47 8.39 -1.38 -3.71
N VAL A 48 7.39 -0.64 -4.20
CA VAL A 48 6.29 -0.14 -3.37
C VAL A 48 5.37 -1.28 -2.92
N GLU A 49 5.01 -2.21 -3.79
CA GLU A 49 4.22 -3.39 -3.44
C GLU A 49 4.90 -4.20 -2.33
N GLU A 50 6.21 -4.44 -2.44
CA GLU A 50 6.97 -5.13 -1.40
C GLU A 50 7.04 -4.32 -0.10
N ALA A 51 7.24 -3.00 -0.18
CA ALA A 51 7.23 -2.13 0.98
C ALA A 51 5.87 -2.15 1.70
N VAL A 52 4.76 -2.03 0.96
CA VAL A 52 3.39 -2.09 1.49
C VAL A 52 3.11 -3.46 2.09
N ARG A 53 3.53 -4.57 1.47
CA ARG A 53 3.39 -5.91 2.07
C ARG A 53 4.06 -5.98 3.44
N ARG A 54 5.33 -5.58 3.55
CA ARG A 54 6.07 -5.60 4.82
C ARG A 54 5.46 -4.66 5.86
N PHE A 55 5.07 -3.46 5.43
CA PHE A 55 4.46 -2.43 6.25
C PHE A 55 3.10 -2.88 6.79
N THR A 56 2.18 -3.31 5.93
CA THR A 56 0.84 -3.78 6.33
C THR A 56 0.97 -4.97 7.27
N LEU A 57 1.85 -5.95 6.98
CA LEU A 57 2.10 -7.07 7.90
C LEU A 57 2.66 -6.63 9.26
N SER A 58 3.40 -5.51 9.33
CA SER A 58 3.93 -4.98 10.59
C SER A 58 2.86 -4.33 11.47
N VAL A 59 1.83 -3.74 10.87
CA VAL A 59 0.69 -3.12 11.57
C VAL A 59 -0.36 -4.17 11.94
N VAL A 60 -0.44 -5.24 11.17
CA VAL A 60 -1.47 -6.27 11.32
C VAL A 60 -1.16 -7.22 12.47
N PRO A 61 -2.10 -7.43 13.41
CA PRO A 61 -1.95 -8.40 14.48
C PRO A 61 -1.66 -9.80 13.93
N GLU A 62 -0.84 -10.57 14.65
CA GLU A 62 -0.33 -11.86 14.19
C GLU A 62 -1.42 -12.84 13.74
N ALA A 63 -2.59 -12.81 14.38
CA ALA A 63 -3.76 -13.62 14.01
C ALA A 63 -4.21 -13.43 12.54
N TYR A 64 -4.19 -12.20 12.04
CA TYR A 64 -4.60 -11.87 10.67
C TYR A 64 -3.50 -12.12 9.63
N ARG A 65 -2.23 -12.22 10.05
CA ARG A 65 -1.15 -12.63 9.13
C ARG A 65 -1.27 -14.10 8.74
N ASN A 66 -1.71 -14.92 9.68
CA ASN A 66 -1.78 -16.37 9.53
C ASN A 66 -3.12 -16.85 8.97
N ASP A 67 -4.17 -16.02 9.03
CA ASP A 67 -5.47 -16.30 8.44
C ASP A 67 -6.07 -15.03 7.78
N PRO A 68 -5.86 -14.85 6.46
CA PRO A 68 -6.38 -13.70 5.72
C PRO A 68 -7.90 -13.76 5.48
N THR A 69 -8.57 -14.86 5.86
CA THR A 69 -10.03 -15.00 5.74
C THR A 69 -10.79 -14.39 6.92
N LEU A 70 -10.08 -14.08 8.01
CA LEU A 70 -10.64 -13.39 9.16
C LEU A 70 -11.14 -12.00 8.78
N GLN A 71 -12.31 -11.59 9.28
CA GLN A 71 -12.80 -10.24 9.08
C GLN A 71 -11.93 -9.24 9.85
N TRP A 72 -11.40 -8.25 9.12
CA TRP A 72 -10.51 -7.23 9.68
C TRP A 72 -11.36 -6.21 10.45
N PRO A 73 -11.12 -6.01 11.76
CA PRO A 73 -11.92 -5.11 12.54
C PRO A 73 -11.68 -3.67 12.07
N PRO A 74 -12.69 -2.78 12.14
CA PRO A 74 -12.54 -1.40 11.69
C PRO A 74 -11.34 -0.66 12.30
N SER A 75 -10.97 -0.97 13.55
CA SER A 75 -9.80 -0.39 14.21
C SER A 75 -8.49 -0.70 13.48
N VAL A 76 -8.28 -1.94 13.05
CA VAL A 76 -7.08 -2.36 12.31
C VAL A 76 -7.04 -1.67 10.95
N MET A 77 -8.17 -1.58 10.24
CA MET A 77 -8.25 -0.87 8.96
C MET A 77 -7.93 0.63 9.12
N ILE A 78 -8.39 1.26 10.20
CA ILE A 78 -8.06 2.67 10.52
C ILE A 78 -6.57 2.84 10.78
N GLU A 79 -5.94 1.94 11.54
CA GLU A 79 -4.51 1.99 11.83
C GLU A 79 -3.66 1.87 10.56
N ILE A 80 -4.00 0.93 9.69
CA ILE A 80 -3.31 0.76 8.40
C ILE A 80 -3.52 2.00 7.51
N THR A 81 -4.74 2.54 7.47
CA THR A 81 -5.04 3.76 6.71
C THR A 81 -4.16 4.91 7.18
N ARG A 82 -4.13 5.17 8.50
CA ARG A 82 -3.35 6.25 9.10
C ARG A 82 -1.86 6.10 8.81
N ALA A 83 -1.34 4.90 9.00
CA ALA A 83 0.08 4.66 8.79
C ALA A 83 0.46 4.73 7.30
N THR A 84 -0.43 4.33 6.38
CA THR A 84 -0.25 4.53 4.93
C THR A 84 -0.20 6.02 4.58
N LEU A 85 -1.13 6.82 5.11
CA LEU A 85 -1.16 8.27 4.87
C LEU A 85 0.05 8.98 5.48
N TYR A 86 0.50 8.55 6.66
CA TYR A 86 1.71 9.07 7.29
C TYR A 86 2.95 8.81 6.41
N GLU A 87 3.10 7.58 5.93
CA GLU A 87 4.22 7.22 5.05
C GLU A 87 4.16 7.97 3.71
N ALA A 88 2.96 8.12 3.13
CA ALA A 88 2.77 8.94 1.94
C ALA A 88 3.19 10.39 2.16
N ALA A 89 2.75 11.00 3.27
CA ALA A 89 3.11 12.38 3.61
C ALA A 89 4.62 12.54 3.85
N ARG A 90 5.26 11.55 4.49
CA ARG A 90 6.72 11.51 4.67
C ARG A 90 7.47 11.43 3.34
N LEU A 91 7.06 10.52 2.46
CA LEU A 91 7.67 10.35 1.13
C LEU A 91 7.48 11.58 0.25
N ALA A 92 6.32 12.23 0.33
CA ALA A 92 6.04 13.49 -0.36
C ALA A 92 6.80 14.70 0.22
N GLY A 93 7.53 14.53 1.33
CA GLY A 93 8.27 15.61 1.99
C GLY A 93 7.39 16.60 2.75
N MET A 94 6.14 16.22 3.08
CA MET A 94 5.19 17.05 3.84
C MET A 94 5.41 16.96 5.35
N LEU A 95 6.04 15.90 5.83
CA LEU A 95 6.44 15.72 7.22
C LEU A 95 7.93 15.98 7.36
N ALA A 96 8.32 16.74 8.38
CA ALA A 96 9.73 16.90 8.74
C ALA A 96 10.34 15.54 9.09
N GLU A 97 11.57 15.27 8.63
CA GLU A 97 12.29 14.10 9.10
C GLU A 97 12.49 14.22 10.63
N PRO A 98 12.26 13.14 11.40
CA PRO A 98 12.63 13.16 12.81
C PRO A 98 14.12 13.49 12.91
N PRO A 99 14.54 14.34 13.88
CA PRO A 99 15.96 14.62 14.07
C PRO A 99 16.72 13.31 14.27
N ALA A 100 17.87 13.21 13.60
CA ALA A 100 18.76 12.05 13.64
C ALA A 100 19.29 11.74 15.05
#